data_AF-A0A501WUG0-F1
#
_entry.id   AF-A0A501WUG0-F1
#
_cell.length_a   1.000
_cell.length_b   1.000
_cell.length_c   1.000
_cell.angle_alpha   90.00
_cell.angle_beta   90.00
_cell.angle_gamma   90.00
#
_symmetry.space_group_name_H-M   'P 1'
#
loop_
_entity.id
_entity.type
_entity.pdbx_description
1 polymer ?
#
loop_
_entity_poly.entity_id
_entity_poly.type
_entity_poly.pdbx_seq_one_letter_code
_entity_poly.pdbx_strand_id
1 'polypeptide(L)' 'MQYDPIQANQELLSDIAAFCEREGMSKWAFGEQAVKDRRLVSDLEKGRELRGKTRARLLHFMAAPATGDAA' A
#
# COMPACT_ATOMS: atom_id res chain seq x y z
N MET A 1 26.76 -8.67 7.67
CA MET A 1 25.99 -8.32 6.45
C MET A 1 24.75 -7.57 6.93
N GLN A 2 24.87 -6.27 7.06
CA GLN A 2 23.76 -5.39 7.43
C GLN A 2 22.97 -5.18 6.15
N TYR A 3 21.79 -5.78 6.06
CA TYR A 3 20.86 -5.50 4.99
C TYR A 3 20.26 -4.15 5.37
N ASP A 4 20.66 -3.08 4.69
CA ASP A 4 19.96 -1.80 4.68
C ASP A 4 18.91 -1.89 3.56
N PRO A 5 17.69 -2.41 3.80
CA PRO A 5 16.64 -2.28 2.83
C PRO A 5 16.34 -0.79 2.72
N ILE A 6 16.68 -0.24 1.57
CA ILE A 6 16.40 1.11 1.10
C ILE A 6 15.01 1.52 1.64
N GLN A 7 14.98 2.38 2.65
CA GLN A 7 13.78 2.81 3.38
C GLN A 7 12.83 3.67 2.52
N ALA A 8 12.89 3.56 1.19
CA ALA A 8 12.18 4.41 0.25
C ALA A 8 10.64 4.39 0.42
N ASN A 9 10.09 3.39 1.14
CA ASN A 9 8.65 3.21 1.27
C ASN A 9 8.17 2.98 2.72
N GLN A 10 8.98 3.24 3.76
CA GLN A 10 8.54 2.99 5.14
C GLN A 10 7.29 3.81 5.51
N GLU A 11 7.27 5.10 5.17
CA GLU A 11 6.12 5.97 5.42
C GLU A 11 4.86 5.45 4.70
N LEU A 12 5.01 5.05 3.43
CA LEU A 12 3.91 4.50 2.64
C LEU A 12 3.38 3.19 3.23
N LEU A 13 4.26 2.31 3.73
CA LEU A 13 3.86 1.07 4.39
C LEU A 13 3.08 1.34 5.68
N SER A 14 3.47 2.35 6.45
CA SER A 14 2.74 2.80 7.63
C SER A 14 1.35 3.35 7.27
N ASP A 15 1.26 4.18 6.23
CA ASP A 15 -0.03 4.71 5.75
C ASP A 15 -0.95 3.60 5.26
N ILE A 16 -0.40 2.64 4.49
CA ILE A 16 -1.15 1.46 4.03
C ILE A 16 -1.64 0.63 5.20
N ALA A 17 -0.81 0.42 6.23
CA ALA A 17 -1.20 -0.35 7.41
C ALA A 17 -2.34 0.35 8.18
N ALA A 18 -2.23 1.66 8.41
CA ALA A 18 -3.28 2.45 9.05
C ALA A 18 -4.59 2.45 8.24
N PHE A 19 -4.49 2.53 6.91
CA PHE A 19 -5.65 2.42 6.03
C PHE A 19 -6.29 1.02 6.11
N CYS A 20 -5.47 -0.03 6.06
CA CYS A 20 -5.93 -1.41 6.19
C CYS A 20 -6.64 -1.65 7.54
N GLU A 21 -6.12 -1.10 8.62
CA GLU A 21 -6.73 -1.19 9.96
C GLU A 21 -8.05 -0.44 10.02
N ARG A 22 -8.12 0.78 9.47
CA ARG A 22 -9.34 1.61 9.42
C ARG A 22 -10.47 0.95 8.61
N GLU A 23 -10.14 0.37 7.47
CA GLU A 23 -11.11 -0.27 6.57
C GLU A 23 -11.35 -1.75 6.91
N GLY A 24 -10.63 -2.31 7.89
CA GLY A 24 -10.70 -3.73 8.23
C GLY A 24 -10.26 -4.67 7.10
N MET A 25 -9.42 -4.19 6.18
CA MET A 25 -8.95 -4.97 5.02
C MET A 25 -7.55 -5.55 5.24
N SER A 26 -7.30 -6.72 4.67
CA SER A 26 -5.95 -7.31 4.71
C SER A 26 -5.03 -6.64 3.69
N LYS A 27 -3.71 -6.64 3.97
CA LYS A 27 -2.66 -6.20 3.03
C LYS A 27 -2.81 -6.79 1.63
N TRP A 28 -3.30 -8.03 1.57
CA TRP A 28 -3.52 -8.77 0.34
C TRP A 28 -4.72 -8.24 -0.46
N ALA A 29 -5.83 -7.97 0.23
CA ALA A 29 -7.01 -7.33 -0.36
C ALA A 29 -6.71 -5.89 -0.77
N PHE A 30 -5.89 -5.16 -0.01
CA PHE A 30 -5.45 -3.82 -0.36
C PHE A 30 -4.66 -3.80 -1.67
N GLY A 31 -3.65 -4.66 -1.83
CA GLY A 31 -2.86 -4.74 -3.06
C GLY A 31 -3.71 -5.13 -4.28
N GLU A 32 -4.66 -6.04 -4.09
CA GLU A 32 -5.64 -6.43 -5.11
C GLU A 32 -6.56 -5.27 -5.51
N GLN A 33 -7.09 -4.51 -4.55
CA GLN A 33 -8.00 -3.41 -4.84
C GLN A 33 -7.29 -2.17 -5.41
N ALA A 34 -6.14 -1.80 -4.84
CA ALA A 34 -5.43 -0.58 -5.23
C ALA A 34 -4.77 -0.68 -6.61
N VAL A 35 -4.13 -1.83 -6.91
CA VAL A 35 -3.32 -1.98 -8.13
C VAL A 35 -3.50 -3.34 -8.83
N LYS A 36 -4.42 -4.20 -8.37
CA LYS A 36 -4.59 -5.58 -8.86
C LYS A 36 -3.35 -6.45 -8.67
N ASP A 37 -2.52 -6.13 -7.67
CA ASP A 37 -1.30 -6.88 -7.34
C ASP A 37 -1.28 -7.23 -5.85
N ARG A 38 -1.60 -8.48 -5.55
CA ARG A 38 -1.59 -9.04 -4.20
C ARG A 38 -0.22 -9.10 -3.55
N ARG A 39 0.85 -9.17 -4.36
CA ARG A 39 2.24 -9.24 -3.86
C ARG A 39 2.83 -7.86 -3.63
N LEU A 40 2.11 -6.80 -3.98
CA LEU A 40 2.58 -5.43 -3.84
C LEU A 40 3.11 -5.13 -2.45
N VAL A 41 2.32 -5.40 -1.39
CA VAL A 41 2.71 -5.06 -0.01
C VAL A 41 3.91 -5.89 0.44
N SER A 42 3.92 -7.19 0.15
CA SER A 42 5.06 -8.06 0.49
C SER A 42 6.33 -7.70 -0.28
N ASP A 43 6.21 -7.24 -1.52
CA ASP A 43 7.36 -6.77 -2.29
C ASP A 43 7.85 -5.41 -1.80
N LEU A 44 6.92 -4.53 -1.39
CA LEU A 44 7.24 -3.25 -0.75
C LEU A 44 8.00 -3.46 0.56
N GLU A 45 7.56 -4.41 1.39
CA GLU A 45 8.25 -4.82 2.61
C GLU A 45 9.66 -5.37 2.34
N LYS A 46 9.88 -5.95 1.15
CA LYS A 46 11.20 -6.44 0.69
C LYS A 46 12.07 -5.35 0.06
N GLY A 47 11.60 -4.10 0.00
CA GLY A 47 12.35 -2.99 -0.59
C GLY A 47 12.22 -2.87 -2.11
N ARG A 48 11.14 -3.39 -2.71
CA ARG A 48 10.86 -3.19 -4.15
C ARG A 48 10.71 -1.71 -4.46
N GLU A 49 11.40 -1.27 -5.49
CA GLU A 49 11.28 0.09 -6.01
C GLU A 49 9.91 0.29 -6.67
N LEU A 50 9.09 1.17 -6.11
CA LEU A 50 7.82 1.54 -6.74
C LEU A 50 8.08 2.48 -7.89
N ARG A 51 7.57 2.13 -9.06
CA ARG A 51 7.46 3.08 -10.16
C ARG A 51 6.47 4.18 -9.77
N GLY A 52 6.76 5.43 -10.16
CA GLY A 52 5.93 6.59 -9.82
C GLY A 52 4.44 6.42 -10.16
N LYS A 53 4.11 5.69 -11.23
CA LYS A 53 2.74 5.34 -11.60
C LYS A 53 2.02 4.46 -10.57
N THR A 54 2.73 3.50 -9.97
CA THR A 54 2.17 2.63 -8.92
C THR A 54 2.00 3.41 -7.63
N ARG A 55 2.98 4.25 -7.26
CA ARG A 55 2.88 5.14 -6.10
C ARG A 55 1.68 6.08 -6.21
N ALA A 56 1.48 6.71 -7.38
CA ALA A 56 0.35 7.59 -7.61
C ALA A 56 -1.00 6.87 -7.46
N ARG A 57 -1.12 5.62 -7.94
CA ARG A 57 -2.33 4.80 -7.76
C ARG A 57 -2.61 4.48 -6.29
N LEU A 58 -1.57 4.12 -5.53
CA LEU A 58 -1.70 3.82 -4.10
C LEU A 58 -2.15 5.05 -3.32
N LEU A 59 -1.53 6.20 -3.57
CA LEU A 59 -1.92 7.47 -2.97
C LEU A 59 -3.36 7.85 -3.36
N HIS A 60 -3.75 7.68 -4.63
CA HIS A 60 -5.13 7.93 -5.07
C HIS A 60 -6.14 7.01 -4.37
N PHE A 61 -5.80 5.74 -4.19
CA PHE A 61 -6.67 4.77 -3.53
C PHE A 61 -6.83 5.08 -2.04
N MET A 62 -5.75 5.46 -1.36
CA MET A 62 -5.81 5.87 0.05
C MET A 62 -6.51 7.23 0.24
N ALA A 63 -6.38 8.14 -0.72
CA ALA A 63 -6.99 9.48 -0.69
C ALA A 63 -8.48 9.47 -1.11
N ALA A 64 -8.90 8.50 -1.92
CA ALA A 64 -10.29 8.25 -2.25
C ALA A 64 -10.78 7.06 -1.43
N PRO A 65 -11.14 7.25 -0.14
CA PRO A 65 -11.86 6.21 0.57
C PRO A 65 -13.10 5.93 -0.26
N ALA A 66 -13.19 4.71 -0.80
CA ALA A 66 -14.41 4.23 -1.44
C ALA A 66 -15.44 3.97 -0.34
N THR A 67 -15.89 5.04 0.32
CA THR A 67 -17.24 5.12 0.86
C THR A 67 -18.17 5.15 -0.35
N GLY A 68 -18.31 3.99 -0.98
CA GLY A 68 -19.52 3.59 -1.65
C GLY A 68 -20.42 2.87 -0.65
N ASP A 69 -20.60 3.40 0.57
CA ASP A 69 -21.82 3.32 1.39
C ASP A 69 -21.59 4.02 2.74
N ALA A 70 -22.63 4.70 3.23
CA ALA A 70 -22.76 5.44 4.50
C ALA A 70 -22.31 6.93 4.55
N ALA A 71 -23.18 7.83 4.05
CA ALA A 71 -24.02 8.72 4.88
C ALA A 71 -24.84 9.68 4.00
#